data_AF-A0A164E3G4-F1
#
_entry.id   AF-A0A164E3G4-F1
#
_cell.length_a   1.000
_cell.length_b   1.000
_cell.length_c   1.000
_cell.angle_alpha   90.00
_cell.angle_beta   90.00
_cell.angle_gamma   90.00
#
_symmetry.space_group_name_H-M   'P 1'
#
loop_
_entity.id
_entity.type
_entity.pdbx_description
1 polymer ?
#
loop_
_entity_poly.entity_id
_entity_poly.type
_entity_poly.pdbx_seq_one_letter_code
_entity_poly.pdbx_strand_id
1 'polypeptide(L)' 'MSAFPYIISMAIFVFGMWLMSIADQVAGFEALVFFGGILCVAAAMAVPIQLLGHRESGV' A
#
# COMPACT_ATOMS: atom_id res chain seq x y z
N MET A 1 -7.05 -19.65 6.58
CA MET A 1 -6.77 -18.23 6.29
C MET A 1 -5.27 -18.08 6.07
N SER A 2 -4.81 -17.93 4.83
CA SER A 2 -3.38 -17.75 4.55
C SER A 2 -2.98 -16.32 4.93
N ALA A 3 -2.03 -16.18 5.85
CA ALA A 3 -1.50 -14.87 6.29
C ALA A 3 -0.68 -14.16 5.20
N PHE A 4 -0.30 -14.88 4.14
CA PHE A 4 0.55 -14.41 3.05
C PHE A 4 0.10 -13.09 2.38
N PRO A 5 -1.16 -12.93 1.88
CA PRO A 5 -1.63 -11.67 1.31
C PRO A 5 -1.67 -10.52 2.33
N TYR A 6 -1.88 -10.82 3.61
CA TYR A 6 -1.87 -9.82 4.67
C TYR A 6 -0.46 -9.27 4.90
N ILE A 7 0.54 -10.14 4.92
CA ILE A 7 1.96 -9.76 5.05
C ILE A 7 2.39 -8.89 3.85
N ILE A 8 1.97 -9.24 2.64
CA ILE A 8 2.25 -8.43 1.44
C ILE A 8 1.60 -7.05 1.55
N SER A 9 0.34 -6.98 1.97
CA SER A 9 -0.36 -5.71 2.16
C SER A 9 0.34 -4.85 3.23
N MET A 10 0.79 -5.47 4.31
CA MET A 10 1.55 -4.81 5.37
C MET A 10 2.90 -4.26 4.86
N ALA A 11 3.61 -5.02 4.02
CA ALA A 11 4.87 -4.58 3.43
C ALA A 11 4.67 -3.37 2.50
N ILE A 12 3.65 -3.39 1.64
CA ILE A 12 3.32 -2.28 0.73
C ILE A 12 2.90 -1.04 1.52
N PHE A 13 2.16 -1.22 2.61
CA PHE A 13 1.76 -0.13 3.50
C PHE A 13 2.96 0.56 4.14
N VAL A 14 3.88 -0.23 4.74
CA VAL A 14 5.10 0.30 5.36
C VAL A 14 5.99 0.99 4.34
N PHE A 15 6.09 0.43 3.12
CA PHE A 15 6.81 1.05 2.02
C PHE A 15 6.22 2.40 1.60
N GLY A 16 4.89 2.51 1.51
CA GLY A 16 4.21 3.78 1.20
C GLY A 16 4.40 4.84 2.29
N MET A 17 4.35 4.45 3.56
CA MET A 17 4.66 5.32 4.70
C MET A 17 6.11 5.82 4.66
N TRP A 18 7.05 4.95 4.30
CA TRP A 18 8.45 5.29 4.15
C TRP A 18 8.69 6.28 2.99
N LEU A 19 8.09 6.04 1.82
CA LEU A 19 8.13 6.96 0.67
C LEU A 19 7.68 8.37 1.06
N MET A 20 6.57 8.47 1.80
CA MET A 20 6.05 9.75 2.27
C MET A 20 7.02 10.45 3.25
N SER A 21 7.71 9.67 4.09
CA SER A 21 8.71 10.20 5.04
C SER A 21 9.98 10.70 4.36
N ILE A 22 10.41 10.09 3.25
CA ILE A 22 11.63 10.50 2.53
C ILE A 22 11.37 11.55 1.45
N ALA A 23 10.12 11.96 1.24
CA ALA A 23 9.74 12.86 0.15
C ALA A 23 10.54 14.17 0.16
N ASP A 24 10.76 14.76 1.34
CA ASP A 24 11.53 16.00 1.54
C ASP A 24 13.03 15.85 1.19
N GLN A 25 13.54 14.62 1.20
CA GLN A 25 14.95 14.33 0.87
C GLN A 25 15.19 14.22 -0.64
N VAL A 26 14.13 14.16 -1.46
CA VAL A 26 14.22 14.00 -2.91
C VAL A 26 13.95 15.33 -3.61
N ALA A 27 14.94 16.22 -3.55
CA ALA A 27 14.86 17.57 -4.12
C ALA A 27 14.42 17.55 -5.60
N GLY A 28 13.35 18.29 -5.90
CA GLY A 28 12.80 18.42 -7.25
C GLY A 28 11.76 17.36 -7.63
N PHE A 29 11.59 16.30 -6.83
CA PHE A 29 10.54 15.29 -7.00
C PHE A 29 9.70 15.08 -5.72
N GLU A 30 9.81 15.95 -4.72
CA GLU A 30 9.12 15.86 -3.43
C GLU A 30 7.63 15.53 -3.57
N ALA A 31 6.91 16.27 -4.41
CA ALA A 31 5.48 16.04 -4.64
C ALA A 31 5.21 14.65 -5.22
N LEU A 32 6.00 14.21 -6.20
CA LEU A 32 5.79 12.92 -6.87
C LEU A 32 6.07 11.74 -5.94
N VAL A 33 7.11 11.84 -5.10
CA VAL A 33 7.45 10.83 -4.09
C VAL A 33 6.39 10.79 -2.99
N PHE A 34 5.91 11.96 -2.54
CA PHE A 34 4.83 12.06 -1.55
C PHE A 34 3.51 11.45 -2.06
N PHE A 35 3.05 11.86 -3.24
CA PHE A 35 1.85 11.30 -3.86
C PHE A 35 2.00 9.82 -4.21
N GLY A 36 3.20 9.38 -4.61
CA GLY A 36 3.51 7.96 -4.82
C GLY A 36 3.35 7.13 -3.53
N GLY A 37 3.79 7.68 -2.40
CA GLY A 37 3.58 7.09 -1.07
C GLY A 37 2.10 6.95 -0.72
N ILE A 38 1.30 8.00 -0.96
CA ILE A 38 -0.16 7.99 -0.76
C ILE A 38 -0.83 6.89 -1.59
N LEU A 39 -0.48 6.77 -2.88
CA LEU A 39 -1.03 5.74 -3.75
C LEU A 39 -0.64 4.32 -3.30
N CYS A 40 0.59 4.11 -2.82
CA CYS A 40 1.01 2.83 -2.23
C CYS A 40 0.18 2.48 -0.99
N VAL A 41 -0.05 3.44 -0.09
CA VAL A 41 -0.87 3.23 1.12
C VAL A 41 -2.32 2.93 0.75
N ALA A 42 -2.90 3.66 -0.21
CA ALA A 42 -4.25 3.44 -0.69
C ALA A 42 -4.40 2.06 -1.36
N ALA A 43 -3.43 1.65 -2.18
CA ALA A 43 -3.39 0.33 -2.80
C ALA A 43 -3.26 -0.80 -1.75
N ALA A 44 -2.41 -0.61 -0.73
CA ALA A 44 -2.27 -1.58 0.36
C ALA A 44 -3.58 -1.82 1.12
N MET A 45 -4.44 -0.81 1.24
CA MET A 45 -5.78 -0.93 1.84
C MET A 45 -6.80 -1.59 0.90
N ALA A 46 -6.65 -1.43 -0.42
CA ALA A 46 -7.54 -2.04 -1.40
C ALA A 46 -7.37 -3.57 -1.51
N VAL A 47 -6.14 -4.09 -1.28
CA VAL A 47 -5.84 -5.53 -1.36
C VAL A 47 -6.69 -6.39 -0.40
N PRO A 48 -6.79 -6.11 0.91
CA PRO A 48 -7.65 -6.88 1.81
C PRO A 48 -9.14 -6.74 1.45
N ILE A 49 -9.59 -5.60 0.92
CA ILE A 49 -11.00 -5.36 0.63
C ILE A 49 -11.45 -6.12 -0.63
N GLN A 50 -10.66 -6.10 -1.70
CA GLN A 50 -11.06 -6.71 -2.97
C GLN A 50 -10.67 -8.19 -3.09
N LEU A 51 -9.52 -8.61 -2.53
CA LEU A 51 -9.03 -9.99 -2.68
C LEU A 51 -9.62 -10.96 -1.65
N LEU A 52 -10.00 -10.46 -0.46
CA LEU A 52 -10.61 -11.30 0.58
C LEU A 52 -12.12 -11.49 0.33
N GLY A 53 -12.82 -10.43 -0.09
CA GLY A 53 -14.26 -10.45 -0.39
C GLY A 53 -14.68 -11.46 -1.46
N HIS A 54 -13.81 -11.76 -2.44
CA HIS A 54 -14.09 -12.77 -3.47
C HIS A 54 -13.87 -14.21 -3.01
N ARG A 55 -13.14 -14.44 -1.91
CA ARG A 55 -12.93 -15.80 -1.36
C ARG A 55 -14.05 -16.24 -0.41
N GLU A 56 -14.78 -15.29 0.16
CA GLU A 56 -15.95 -15.55 1.00
C GLU A 56 -17.27 -15.58 0.21
N SER A 57 -17.37 -14.83 -0.89
CA SER A 57 -18.52 -14.88 -1.82
C SER A 57 -18.37 -16.00 -2.86
N GLY A 58 -18.09 -17.22 -2.41
CA GLY A 58 -18.10 -18.44 -3.24
C GLY A 58 -19.51 -18.94 -3.55
N VAL A 59 -20.29 -18.13 -4.26
CA VAL A 59 -21.41 -18.59 -5.12
C VAL A 59 -20.86 -18.90 -6.50
#